data_AF-A4NXY3-F1
#
_entry.id   AF-A4NXY3-F1
#
_cell.length_a   1.000
_cell.length_b   1.000
_cell.length_c   1.000
_cell.angle_alpha   90.00
_cell.angle_beta   90.00
_cell.angle_gamma   90.00
#
_symmetry.space_group_name_H-M   'P 1'
#
loop_
_entity.id
_entity.type
_entity.pdbx_description
1 polymer ?
#
loop_
_entity_poly.entity_id
_entity_poly.type
_entity_poly.pdbx_seq_one_letter_code
_entity_poly.pdbx_strand_id
1 'polypeptide(L)'
;MKELRVKEDTLFYFSDEYEPLLNDNDGVVKYLRDGEDSHLLKQLRRGDFSPELFLDLHGLTREQAKQELAALLLACENEHVDCASIMTGYGTFTLKKQIPRWLVQHPKVRALHQAPREWGGEAAILILVDL
;
A
#
# COMPACT_ATOMS: atom_id res chain seq x y z
N MET A 1 -18.50 -16.08 -3.60
CA MET A 1 -18.66 -16.29 -2.14
C MET A 1 -17.35 -16.13 -1.39
N LYS A 2 -16.26 -16.85 -1.73
CA LYS A 2 -14.95 -16.72 -1.05
C LYS A 2 -14.29 -15.35 -1.26
N GLU A 3 -14.25 -14.84 -2.49
CA GLU A 3 -13.63 -13.54 -2.82
C GLU A 3 -14.34 -12.35 -2.15
N LEU A 4 -15.68 -12.35 -2.10
CA LEU A 4 -16.44 -11.33 -1.37
C LEU A 4 -16.02 -11.28 0.09
N ARG A 5 -15.90 -12.46 0.72
CA ARG A 5 -15.51 -12.58 2.13
C ARG A 5 -14.08 -12.09 2.37
N VAL A 6 -13.12 -12.43 1.51
CA VAL A 6 -11.73 -11.96 1.64
C VAL A 6 -11.66 -10.44 1.49
N LYS A 7 -12.42 -9.87 0.54
CA LYS A 7 -12.51 -8.42 0.38
C LYS A 7 -13.11 -7.73 1.62
N GLU A 8 -14.18 -8.28 2.18
CA GLU A 8 -14.77 -7.81 3.43
C GLU A 8 -13.79 -7.91 4.62
N ASP A 9 -13.05 -9.01 4.70
CA ASP A 9 -12.01 -9.22 5.71
C ASP A 9 -10.87 -8.18 5.56
N THR A 10 -10.47 -7.83 4.33
CA THR A 10 -9.48 -6.76 4.11
C THR A 10 -10.03 -5.40 4.53
N LEU A 11 -11.28 -5.08 4.19
CA LEU A 11 -11.92 -3.82 4.57
C LEU A 11 -12.06 -3.67 6.09
N PHE A 12 -12.22 -4.77 6.82
CA PHE A 12 -12.24 -4.77 8.28
C PHE A 12 -10.96 -4.19 8.89
N TYR A 13 -9.80 -4.36 8.25
CA TYR A 13 -8.53 -3.78 8.72
C TYR A 13 -8.37 -2.30 8.37
N PHE A 14 -9.17 -1.72 7.48
CA PHE A 14 -8.99 -0.35 7.01
C PHE A 14 -9.74 0.66 7.91
N SER A 15 -9.32 0.74 9.18
CA SER A 15 -9.83 1.72 10.12
C SER A 15 -9.40 3.13 9.75
N ASP A 16 -10.34 4.07 9.80
CA ASP A 16 -10.12 5.49 9.52
C ASP A 16 -9.49 6.27 10.68
N GLU A 17 -9.65 5.75 11.90
CA GLU A 17 -9.23 6.41 13.15
C GLU A 17 -7.85 5.95 13.62
N TYR A 18 -7.27 4.95 12.97
CA TYR A 18 -5.94 4.45 13.33
C TYR A 18 -4.86 5.38 12.78
N GLU A 19 -4.06 5.95 13.69
CA GLU A 19 -2.88 6.74 13.37
C GLU A 19 -1.61 5.97 13.74
N PRO A 20 -0.99 5.25 12.78
CA PRO A 20 0.30 4.63 13.00
C PRO A 20 1.38 5.70 13.12
N LEU A 21 2.36 5.42 13.96
CA LEU A 21 3.64 6.12 13.97
C LEU A 21 4.42 5.70 12.71
N LEU A 22 4.06 6.29 11.58
CA LEU A 22 4.89 6.23 10.39
C LEU A 22 6.11 7.12 10.65
N ASN A 23 7.31 6.59 10.41
CA ASN A 23 8.55 7.35 10.57
C ASN A 23 8.67 8.38 9.43
N ASP A 24 7.86 9.44 9.52
CA ASP A 24 7.76 10.56 8.59
C ASP A 24 8.84 11.62 8.82
N ASN A 25 9.90 11.30 9.58
CA ASN A 25 10.95 12.25 9.98
C ASN A 25 11.61 13.00 8.80
N ASP A 26 11.55 12.44 7.59
CA ASP A 26 12.08 13.04 6.36
C ASP A 26 10.99 13.34 5.30
N GLY A 27 9.70 13.22 5.66
CA GLY A 27 8.58 13.35 4.72
C GLY A 27 8.38 12.14 3.78
N VAL A 28 9.14 11.07 3.99
CA VAL A 28 9.11 9.84 3.18
C VAL A 28 8.24 8.78 3.87
N VAL A 29 7.17 8.38 3.21
CA VAL A 29 6.31 7.28 3.65
C VAL A 29 7.08 5.96 3.58
N LYS A 30 7.24 5.28 4.71
CA LYS A 30 7.83 3.94 4.79
C LYS A 30 7.28 3.15 5.97
N TYR A 31 7.15 1.85 5.78
CA TYR A 31 6.79 0.91 6.84
C TYR A 31 7.36 -0.48 6.54
N LEU A 32 7.72 -1.18 7.61
CA LEU A 32 8.18 -2.56 7.60
C LEU A 32 7.44 -3.31 8.71
N ARG A 33 6.83 -4.44 8.35
CA ARG A 33 6.15 -5.33 9.30
C ARG A 33 7.16 -5.88 10.30
N ASP A 34 6.73 -6.04 11.55
CA ASP A 34 7.60 -6.60 12.59
C ASP A 34 8.08 -8.01 12.22
N GLY A 35 9.34 -8.31 12.53
CA GLY A 35 10.00 -9.57 12.18
C GLY A 35 10.51 -9.69 10.74
N GLU A 36 10.25 -8.72 9.85
CA GLU A 36 10.80 -8.70 8.49
C GLU A 36 12.26 -8.20 8.45
N ASP A 37 12.99 -8.57 7.40
CA ASP A 37 14.36 -8.09 7.20
C ASP A 37 14.36 -6.58 6.86
N SER A 38 15.10 -5.81 7.67
CA SER A 38 15.38 -4.38 7.44
C SER A 38 15.92 -4.05 6.04
N HIS A 39 16.52 -5.01 5.34
CA HIS A 39 16.99 -4.86 3.96
C HIS A 39 15.85 -4.66 2.95
N LEU A 40 14.64 -5.17 3.21
CA LEU A 40 13.49 -5.03 2.29
C LEU A 40 13.17 -3.57 1.99
N LEU A 41 13.20 -2.69 2.99
CA LEU A 41 12.98 -1.26 2.78
C LEU A 41 14.04 -0.63 1.88
N LYS A 42 15.30 -1.07 2.00
CA LYS A 42 16.40 -0.57 1.14
C LYS A 42 16.22 -1.04 -0.29
N GLN A 43 15.77 -2.29 -0.48
CA GLN A 43 15.50 -2.88 -1.79
C GLN A 43 14.30 -2.18 -2.47
N LEU A 44 13.19 -1.99 -1.75
CA LEU A 44 12.03 -1.20 -2.20
C LEU A 44 12.43 0.22 -2.65
N ARG A 45 13.20 0.94 -1.82
CA ARG A 45 13.67 2.29 -2.14
C ARG A 45 14.55 2.33 -3.40
N ARG A 46 15.32 1.27 -3.65
CA ARG A 46 16.21 1.16 -4.82
C ARG A 46 15.50 0.74 -6.09
N GLY A 47 14.24 0.28 -6.01
CA GLY A 47 13.52 -0.29 -7.14
C GLY A 47 13.94 -1.73 -7.45
N ASP A 48 14.54 -2.45 -6.49
CA ASP A 48 14.92 -3.86 -6.67
C ASP A 48 13.67 -4.76 -6.82
N PHE A 49 12.50 -4.27 -6.40
CA PHE A 49 11.19 -4.88 -6.66
C PHE A 49 10.47 -4.11 -7.77
N SER A 50 10.10 -4.81 -8.84
CA SER A 50 9.33 -4.25 -9.94
C SER A 50 7.84 -4.54 -9.72
N PRO A 51 6.98 -3.52 -9.60
CA PRO A 51 5.56 -3.74 -9.43
C PRO A 51 4.95 -4.36 -10.70
N GLU A 52 4.16 -5.41 -10.54
CA GLU A 52 3.43 -6.06 -11.64
C GLU A 52 1.98 -5.59 -11.72
N LEU A 53 1.44 -5.10 -10.60
CA LEU A 53 0.10 -4.50 -10.51
C LEU A 53 0.19 -3.01 -10.20
N PHE A 54 -0.68 -2.24 -10.87
CA PHE A 54 -0.75 -0.78 -10.75
C PHE A 54 -2.18 -0.36 -10.43
N LEU A 55 -2.34 0.44 -9.38
CA LEU A 55 -3.63 0.97 -8.96
C LEU A 55 -3.58 2.50 -8.97
N ASP A 56 -4.50 3.13 -9.68
CA ASP A 56 -4.68 4.58 -9.64
C ASP A 56 -5.89 4.96 -8.77
N LEU A 57 -5.63 5.69 -7.70
CA LEU A 57 -6.63 6.16 -6.75
C LEU A 57 -6.91 7.66 -6.88
N HIS A 58 -6.32 8.33 -7.88
CA HIS A 58 -6.51 9.75 -8.09
C HIS A 58 -7.99 10.09 -8.34
N GLY A 59 -8.50 11.07 -7.60
CA GLY A 59 -9.87 11.56 -7.74
C GLY A 59 -10.95 10.66 -7.12
N LEU A 60 -10.57 9.53 -6.50
CA LEU A 60 -11.52 8.68 -5.79
C LEU A 60 -11.89 9.27 -4.43
N THR A 61 -13.08 8.92 -3.95
CA THR A 61 -13.46 9.14 -2.55
C THR A 61 -12.71 8.16 -1.64
N ARG A 62 -12.66 8.46 -0.34
CA ARG A 62 -12.05 7.54 0.66
C ARG A 62 -12.65 6.14 0.61
N GLU A 63 -13.97 6.04 0.49
CA GLU A 63 -14.66 4.75 0.46
C GLU A 63 -14.31 3.97 -0.81
N GLN A 64 -14.33 4.62 -1.98
CA GLN A 64 -13.90 3.98 -3.23
C GLN A 64 -12.44 3.52 -3.14
N ALA A 65 -11.55 4.36 -2.60
CA ALA A 65 -10.14 3.99 -2.44
C ALA A 65 -9.95 2.75 -1.55
N LYS A 66 -10.71 2.60 -0.45
CA LYS A 66 -10.68 1.37 0.37
C LYS A 66 -11.11 0.14 -0.41
N GLN A 67 -12.20 0.25 -1.18
CA GLN A 67 -12.70 -0.85 -2.00
C GLN A 67 -11.69 -1.30 -3.06
N GLU A 68 -11.00 -0.34 -3.68
CA GLU A 68 -9.97 -0.60 -4.69
C GLU A 68 -8.67 -1.16 -4.07
N LEU A 69 -8.23 -0.64 -2.92
CA LEU A 69 -7.09 -1.20 -2.19
C LEU A 69 -7.35 -2.65 -1.76
N ALA A 70 -8.57 -2.95 -1.30
CA ALA A 70 -8.95 -4.31 -0.94
C ALA A 70 -8.95 -5.24 -2.16
N ALA A 71 -9.41 -4.75 -3.32
CA ALA A 71 -9.36 -5.49 -4.56
C ALA A 71 -7.91 -5.72 -5.02
N LEU A 72 -7.02 -4.74 -4.87
CA LEU A 72 -5.59 -4.88 -5.20
C LEU A 72 -4.92 -5.97 -4.36
N LEU A 73 -5.12 -5.97 -3.05
CA LEU A 73 -4.52 -6.99 -2.17
C LEU A 73 -5.02 -8.40 -2.50
N LEU A 74 -6.30 -8.54 -2.86
CA LEU A 74 -6.85 -9.80 -3.33
C LEU A 74 -6.27 -10.21 -4.70
N ALA A 75 -6.11 -9.26 -5.63
CA ALA A 75 -5.49 -9.51 -6.93
C ALA A 75 -4.05 -9.98 -6.79
N CYS A 76 -3.28 -9.36 -5.87
CA CYS A 76 -1.91 -9.77 -5.57
C CYS A 76 -1.84 -11.24 -5.12
N GLU A 77 -2.75 -11.68 -4.24
CA GLU A 77 -2.83 -13.09 -3.81
C GLU A 77 -3.22 -14.02 -4.98
N ASN A 78 -4.27 -13.66 -5.72
CA ASN A 78 -4.78 -14.50 -6.81
C ASN A 78 -3.74 -14.69 -7.93
N GLU A 79 -3.03 -13.61 -8.27
CA GLU A 79 -2.05 -13.58 -9.36
C GLU A 79 -0.63 -13.93 -8.90
N HIS A 80 -0.43 -14.19 -7.60
CA HIS A 80 0.88 -14.45 -6.98
C HIS A 80 1.89 -13.32 -7.24
N VAL A 81 1.41 -12.07 -7.15
CA VAL A 81 2.21 -10.85 -7.31
C VAL A 81 2.58 -10.32 -5.93
N ASP A 82 3.88 -10.26 -5.62
CA ASP A 82 4.36 -9.80 -4.32
C ASP A 82 4.58 -8.27 -4.25
N CYS A 83 4.66 -7.58 -5.40
CA CYS A 83 4.90 -6.14 -5.48
C CYS A 83 3.86 -5.41 -6.33
N ALA A 84 3.28 -4.34 -5.76
CA ALA A 84 2.33 -3.48 -6.46
C ALA A 84 2.63 -2.00 -6.24
N SER A 85 2.21 -1.17 -7.21
CA SER A 85 2.31 0.28 -7.16
C SER A 85 0.94 0.92 -7.02
N ILE A 86 0.82 1.86 -6.08
CA ILE A 86 -0.41 2.60 -5.80
C ILE A 86 -0.15 4.07 -6.06
N MET A 87 -0.78 4.61 -7.09
CA MET A 87 -0.78 6.04 -7.39
C MET A 87 -1.85 6.73 -6.54
N THR A 88 -1.40 7.63 -5.68
CA THR A 88 -2.26 8.43 -4.79
C THR A 88 -2.66 9.77 -5.44
N GLY A 89 -1.94 10.17 -6.48
CA GLY A 89 -2.09 11.46 -7.17
C GLY A 89 -1.46 12.64 -6.42
N TYR A 90 -1.61 13.84 -6.98
CA TYR A 90 -1.15 15.11 -6.38
C TYR A 90 -2.26 15.86 -5.63
N GLY A 91 -3.47 15.29 -5.59
CA GLY A 91 -4.68 15.90 -5.05
C GLY A 91 -4.72 15.98 -3.53
N THR A 92 -5.88 16.38 -2.99
CA THR A 92 -6.13 16.62 -1.56
C THR A 92 -5.36 15.63 -0.67
N PHE A 93 -4.45 16.17 0.15
CA PHE A 93 -3.51 15.44 1.02
C PHE A 93 -4.13 14.35 1.92
N THR A 94 -5.46 14.22 1.93
CA THR A 94 -6.25 13.22 2.64
C THR A 94 -5.92 11.79 2.19
N LEU A 95 -6.00 11.45 0.90
CA LEU A 95 -5.73 10.07 0.46
C LEU A 95 -4.25 9.72 0.59
N LYS A 96 -3.35 10.64 0.25
CA LYS A 96 -1.91 10.48 0.42
C LYS A 96 -1.54 10.11 1.87
N LYS A 97 -2.26 10.67 2.86
CA LYS A 97 -2.08 10.33 4.28
C LYS A 97 -2.81 9.06 4.69
N GLN A 98 -4.02 8.81 4.21
CA GLN A 98 -4.83 7.67 4.67
C GLN A 98 -4.42 6.33 4.07
N ILE A 99 -3.99 6.29 2.81
CA ILE A 99 -3.61 5.04 2.13
C ILE A 99 -2.52 4.28 2.91
N PRO A 100 -1.39 4.91 3.31
CA PRO A 100 -0.40 4.23 4.15
C PRO A 100 -0.99 3.71 5.46
N ARG A 101 -1.87 4.47 6.13
CA ARG A 101 -2.45 4.08 7.41
C ARG A 101 -3.33 2.85 7.32
N TRP A 102 -4.11 2.73 6.24
CA TRP A 102 -4.92 1.54 5.98
C TRP A 102 -4.03 0.33 5.67
N LEU A 103 -3.01 0.51 4.81
CA LEU A 103 -2.14 -0.58 4.39
C LEU A 103 -1.36 -1.21 5.56
N VAL A 104 -0.80 -0.40 6.47
CA VAL A 104 -0.01 -0.95 7.59
C VAL A 104 -0.84 -1.73 8.61
N GLN A 105 -2.17 -1.56 8.62
CA GLN A 105 -3.07 -2.35 9.46
C GLN A 105 -3.30 -3.76 8.91
N HIS A 106 -3.08 -3.98 7.62
CA HIS A 106 -3.40 -5.23 6.97
C HIS A 106 -2.26 -6.25 7.16
N PRO A 107 -2.54 -7.46 7.69
CA PRO A 107 -1.48 -8.40 8.06
C PRO A 107 -0.65 -8.90 6.87
N LYS A 108 -1.23 -8.91 5.65
CA LYS A 108 -0.49 -9.28 4.43
C LYS A 108 0.49 -8.22 3.94
N VAL A 109 0.42 -6.97 4.41
CA VAL A 109 1.36 -5.94 3.96
C VAL A 109 2.67 -6.11 4.74
N ARG A 110 3.72 -6.52 4.03
CA ARG A 110 5.05 -6.78 4.57
C ARG A 110 5.87 -5.51 4.69
N ALA A 111 5.81 -4.68 3.67
CA ALA A 111 6.50 -3.41 3.64
C ALA A 111 5.82 -2.43 2.68
N LEU A 112 6.05 -1.15 2.88
CA LEU A 112 5.73 -0.12 1.88
C LEU A 112 6.78 0.97 1.92
N HIS A 113 6.96 1.64 0.78
CA HIS A 113 7.86 2.77 0.66
C HIS A 113 7.35 3.72 -0.44
N GLN A 114 7.63 5.01 -0.32
CA GLN A 114 7.47 5.94 -1.43
C GLN A 114 8.13 5.36 -2.69
N ALA A 115 7.42 5.39 -3.81
CA ALA A 115 7.92 4.80 -5.03
C ALA A 115 9.21 5.51 -5.52
N PRO A 116 10.14 4.78 -6.16
CA PRO A 116 11.20 5.38 -6.97
C PRO A 116 10.62 6.26 -8.08
N ARG A 117 11.44 7.16 -8.64
CA ARG A 117 11.00 8.09 -9.70
C ARG A 117 10.45 7.38 -10.93
N GLU A 118 10.97 6.22 -11.27
CA GLU A 118 10.51 5.40 -12.40
C GLU A 118 9.07 4.90 -12.24
N TRP A 119 8.59 4.77 -11.00
CA TRP A 119 7.25 4.27 -10.65
C TRP A 119 6.32 5.34 -10.09
N GLY A 120 6.64 6.62 -10.29
CA GLY A 120 5.77 7.75 -9.93
C GLY A 120 6.24 8.59 -8.74
N GLY A 121 7.36 8.25 -8.09
CA GLY A 121 7.97 9.11 -7.08
C GLY A 121 7.06 9.44 -5.90
N GLU A 122 6.97 10.72 -5.55
CA GLU A 122 6.14 11.21 -4.43
C GLU A 122 4.62 11.08 -4.63
N ALA A 123 4.18 10.76 -5.85
CA ALA A 123 2.78 10.55 -6.16
C ALA A 123 2.34 9.09 -6.00
N ALA A 124 3.29 8.17 -5.77
CA ALA A 124 3.04 6.74 -5.70
C ALA A 124 3.73 6.07 -4.50
N ILE A 125 3.19 4.93 -4.10
CA ILE A 125 3.70 4.08 -3.03
C ILE A 125 3.87 2.68 -3.60
N LEU A 126 5.03 2.08 -3.38
CA LEU A 126 5.22 0.65 -3.60
C LEU A 126 4.86 -0.11 -2.33
N ILE A 127 4.17 -1.24 -2.50
CA ILE A 127 3.87 -2.18 -1.42
C ILE A 127 4.49 -3.54 -1.74
N LEU A 128 4.91 -4.24 -0.69
CA LEU A 128 5.19 -5.67 -0.70
C LEU A 128 4.13 -6.40 0.10
N VAL A 129 3.61 -7.48 -0.48
CA VAL A 129 2.59 -8.32 0.15
C VAL A 129 3.11 -9.72 0.42
N ASP A 130 2.50 -10.36 1.39
CA ASP A 130 2.66 -11.77 1.72
C ASP A 130 1.68 -12.59 0.88
N LEU A 131 2.19 -13.63 0.21
CA LEU A 131 1.43 -14.51 -0.68
C LEU A 131 0.93 -15.76 0.06
#